data_AF-A0A7L2R0L4-F1
#
_entry.id   AF-A0A7L2R0L4-F1
#
_cell.length_a   1.000
_cell.length_b   1.000
_cell.length_c   1.000
_cell.angle_alpha   90.00
_cell.angle_beta   90.00
_cell.angle_gamma   90.00
#
_symmetry.space_group_name_H-M   'P 1'
#
loop_
_entity.id
_entity.type
_entity.pdbx_description
1 polymer ?
#
loop_
_entity_poly.entity_id
_entity_poly.type
_entity_poly.pdbx_seq_one_letter_code
_entity_poly.pdbx_strand_id
1 'polypeptide(L)'
;MASTVSLGKETLLEDGMPPAKKPRKLLPSLKTKKPRELVLVIGTGISAAVAPQVPALKSWKGLIQALLDAAIDFDLLEDEESKRFQKCLHEDKNLVHVAHDLIQKLSPRTSNVRSTFFKDCLYEVFDDLESKMEDSGKQLLQSVLHLMENGALVLTTNFDNLLELYAAHQGKHLESLDLTDEKKV
;
A
#
# COMPACT_ATOMS: atom_id res chain seq x y z
N MET A 1 29.17 45.35 -26.05
CA MET A 1 29.03 44.46 -27.23
C MET A 1 29.84 43.22 -26.95
N ALA A 2 29.16 42.10 -26.74
CA ALA A 2 29.79 40.79 -26.55
C ALA A 2 29.67 40.02 -27.86
N SER A 3 30.77 39.47 -28.34
CA SER A 3 30.81 38.44 -29.35
C SER A 3 31.63 37.29 -28.81
N THR A 4 31.06 36.08 -28.79
CA THR A 4 31.62 34.90 -29.46
C THR A 4 30.65 33.73 -29.29
N VAL A 5 30.31 33.12 -30.42
CA VAL A 5 29.61 31.84 -30.55
C VAL A 5 30.66 30.74 -30.73
N SER A 6 30.49 29.60 -30.08
CA SER A 6 30.88 28.25 -30.55
C SER A 6 30.54 27.24 -29.44
N LEU A 7 29.57 26.34 -29.62
CA LEU A 7 29.49 25.12 -30.44
C LEU A 7 29.98 23.87 -29.69
N GLY A 8 29.02 23.04 -29.29
CA GLY A 8 29.07 21.58 -29.42
C GLY A 8 30.00 20.79 -28.49
N LYS A 9 29.38 20.01 -27.60
CA LYS A 9 29.73 18.60 -27.46
C LYS A 9 28.50 17.82 -26.99
N GLU A 10 27.78 17.30 -27.98
CA GLU A 10 27.01 16.07 -27.81
C GLU A 10 28.00 14.98 -27.40
N THR A 11 27.84 14.46 -26.19
CA THR A 11 28.40 13.17 -25.81
C THR A 11 27.34 12.12 -26.06
N LEU A 12 27.59 11.37 -27.13
CA LEU A 12 26.98 10.10 -27.49
C LEU A 12 27.06 9.08 -26.34
N LEU A 13 25.94 8.40 -26.12
CA LEU A 13 25.78 7.00 -25.71
C LEU A 13 26.48 6.54 -24.42
N GLU A 14 25.69 6.48 -23.35
CA GLU A 14 25.81 5.42 -22.34
C GLU A 14 24.43 4.75 -22.23
N ASP A 15 24.45 3.44 -22.36
CA ASP A 15 23.32 2.55 -22.55
C ASP A 15 22.42 2.49 -21.31
N GLY A 16 21.10 2.55 -21.51
CA GLY A 16 20.10 1.82 -20.72
C GLY A 16 19.94 2.07 -19.21
N MET A 17 20.69 2.95 -18.55
CA MET A 17 20.52 3.14 -17.10
C MET A 17 19.39 4.15 -16.81
N PRO A 18 18.30 3.78 -16.12
CA PRO A 18 17.28 4.75 -15.73
C PRO A 18 17.95 5.86 -14.89
N PRO A 19 17.58 7.13 -15.08
CA PRO A 19 18.23 8.23 -14.38
C PRO A 19 18.15 7.96 -12.87
N ALA A 20 19.31 7.98 -12.21
CA ALA A 20 19.41 7.80 -10.77
C ALA A 20 18.43 8.77 -10.09
N LYS A 21 17.33 8.24 -9.53
CA LYS A 21 16.29 9.04 -8.91
C LYS A 21 16.95 9.85 -7.80
N LYS A 22 16.98 11.18 -7.95
CA LYS A 22 17.48 12.07 -6.89
C LYS A 22 16.78 11.68 -5.59
N PRO A 23 17.52 11.45 -4.49
CA PRO A 23 16.91 11.09 -3.22
C PRO A 23 15.87 12.14 -2.86
N ARG A 24 14.63 11.68 -2.60
CA ARG A 24 13.53 12.57 -2.24
C ARG A 24 13.96 13.35 -1.01
N LYS A 25 13.95 14.69 -1.10
CA LYS A 25 14.41 15.56 -0.03
C LYS A 25 13.46 15.45 1.16
N LEU A 26 13.97 14.98 2.29
CA LEU A 26 13.30 15.15 3.58
C LEU A 26 13.13 16.66 3.84
N LEU A 27 11.95 17.07 4.28
CA LEU A 27 11.70 18.45 4.68
C LEU A 27 12.71 18.85 5.77
N PRO A 28 13.51 19.92 5.59
CA PRO A 28 14.53 20.30 6.56
C PRO A 28 13.99 20.51 7.98
N SER A 29 12.74 20.98 8.10
CA SER A 29 12.04 21.17 9.37
C SER A 29 11.84 19.89 10.18
N LEU A 30 11.80 18.72 9.53
CA LEU A 30 11.65 17.44 10.22
C LEU A 30 12.95 17.00 10.91
N LYS A 31 14.11 17.48 10.47
CA LYS A 31 15.41 17.07 11.02
C LYS A 31 15.63 17.48 12.47
N THR A 32 14.92 18.51 12.93
CA THR A 32 15.06 19.07 14.29
C THR A 32 13.93 18.66 15.23
N LYS A 33 12.93 17.93 14.73
CA LYS A 33 11.76 17.53 15.52
C LYS A 33 12.07 16.31 16.38
N LYS A 34 11.62 16.33 17.63
CA LYS A 34 11.66 15.16 18.51
C LYS A 34 10.55 14.18 18.11
N PRO A 35 10.72 12.86 18.32
CA PRO A 35 9.70 11.88 17.94
C PRO A 35 8.30 12.18 18.51
N ARG A 36 8.20 12.60 19.77
CA ARG A 36 6.94 13.07 20.40
C ARG A 36 6.24 14.27 19.74
N GLU A 37 6.92 14.99 18.86
CA GLU A 37 6.33 16.08 18.07
C GLU A 37 5.87 15.61 16.68
N LEU A 38 6.03 14.32 16.37
CA LEU A 38 5.74 13.73 15.07
C LEU A 38 4.43 12.94 15.13
N VAL A 39 3.66 13.09 14.06
CA VAL A 39 2.60 12.17 13.68
C VAL A 39 3.02 11.52 12.38
N LEU A 40 3.18 10.20 12.40
CA LEU A 40 3.51 9.41 11.21
C LEU A 40 2.23 8.79 10.67
N VAL A 41 1.84 9.20 9.46
CA VAL A 41 0.73 8.56 8.74
C VAL A 41 1.31 7.52 7.80
N ILE A 42 1.02 6.25 8.06
CA ILE A 42 1.42 5.12 7.22
C ILE A 42 0.24 4.65 6.38
N GLY A 43 0.54 4.31 5.13
CA GLY A 43 -0.39 3.72 4.19
C GLY A 43 0.19 2.45 3.57
N THR A 44 -0.46 1.93 2.54
CA THR A 44 -0.11 0.66 1.88
C THR A 44 1.28 0.67 1.25
N GLY A 45 1.87 1.86 1.06
CA GLY A 45 3.27 2.01 0.65
C GLY A 45 4.28 1.42 1.65
N ILE A 46 3.96 1.39 2.95
CA ILE A 46 4.81 0.69 3.94
C ILE A 46 4.70 -0.81 3.72
N SER A 47 3.49 -1.36 3.62
CA SER A 47 3.26 -2.78 3.36
C SER A 47 3.94 -3.23 2.06
N ALA A 48 3.87 -2.41 1.00
CA ALA A 48 4.55 -2.65 -0.26
C ALA A 48 6.08 -2.60 -0.17
N ALA A 49 6.64 -1.79 0.73
CA ALA A 49 8.07 -1.82 1.01
C ALA A 49 8.48 -3.03 1.88
N VAL A 50 7.54 -3.52 2.69
CA VAL A 50 7.76 -4.65 3.61
C VAL A 50 7.68 -6.00 2.91
N ALA A 51 6.69 -6.17 2.04
CA ALA A 51 6.44 -7.39 1.27
C ALA A 51 6.42 -7.05 -0.23
N PRO A 52 7.55 -6.60 -0.81
CA PRO A 52 7.59 -6.05 -2.16
C PRO A 52 7.32 -7.10 -3.23
N GLN A 53 7.35 -8.40 -2.91
CA GLN A 53 7.04 -9.45 -3.86
C GLN A 53 5.56 -9.71 -4.08
N VAL A 54 4.70 -9.23 -3.17
CA VAL A 54 3.26 -9.46 -3.21
C VAL A 54 2.63 -8.69 -4.37
N PRO A 55 2.01 -9.36 -5.35
CA PRO A 55 1.44 -8.70 -6.53
C PRO A 55 0.42 -7.61 -6.18
N ALA A 56 -0.42 -7.87 -5.17
CA ALA A 56 -1.43 -6.91 -4.69
C ALA A 56 -0.83 -5.59 -4.19
N LEU A 57 0.42 -5.62 -3.69
CA LEU A 57 1.13 -4.45 -3.19
C LEU A 57 2.01 -3.77 -4.26
N LYS A 58 2.32 -4.47 -5.36
CA LYS A 58 3.15 -3.95 -6.47
C LYS A 58 2.41 -2.96 -7.37
N SER A 59 1.11 -3.14 -7.57
CA SER A 59 0.35 -2.34 -8.53
C SER A 59 -1.15 -2.36 -8.27
N TRP A 60 -1.85 -1.32 -8.72
CA TRP A 60 -3.32 -1.27 -8.72
C TRP A 60 -3.95 -2.44 -9.47
N LYS A 61 -3.39 -2.84 -10.62
CA LYS A 61 -3.85 -4.01 -11.38
C LYS A 61 -3.72 -5.29 -10.56
N GLY A 62 -2.58 -5.47 -9.89
CA GLY A 62 -2.33 -6.61 -9.02
C GLY A 62 -3.29 -6.65 -7.83
N LEU A 63 -3.61 -5.49 -7.23
CA LEU A 63 -4.58 -5.41 -6.13
C LEU A 63 -5.99 -5.80 -6.61
N ILE A 64 -6.44 -5.26 -7.75
CA ILE A 64 -7.76 -5.55 -8.29
C ILE A 64 -7.85 -7.03 -8.71
N GLN A 65 -6.78 -7.60 -9.27
CA GLN A 65 -6.72 -9.02 -9.59
C GLN A 65 -6.85 -9.88 -8.33
N ALA A 66 -6.06 -9.60 -7.29
CA ALA A 66 -6.13 -10.36 -6.04
C ALA A 66 -7.51 -10.25 -5.36
N LEU A 67 -8.13 -9.07 -5.41
CA LEU A 67 -9.51 -8.87 -4.94
C LEU A 67 -10.53 -9.68 -5.75
N LEU A 68 -10.36 -9.76 -7.07
CA LEU A 68 -11.21 -10.56 -7.93
C LEU A 68 -11.04 -12.06 -7.63
N ASP A 69 -9.81 -12.52 -7.44
CA ASP A 69 -9.51 -13.91 -7.10
C ASP A 69 -10.15 -14.28 -5.75
N ALA A 70 -9.97 -13.46 -4.71
CA ALA A 70 -10.63 -13.65 -3.41
C ALA A 70 -12.16 -13.64 -3.51
N ALA A 71 -12.73 -12.78 -4.36
CA ALA A 71 -14.17 -12.76 -4.59
C ALA A 71 -14.69 -14.03 -5.28
N ILE A 72 -13.89 -14.62 -6.18
CA ILE A 72 -14.20 -15.90 -6.83
C ILE A 72 -14.10 -17.03 -5.80
N ASP A 73 -13.04 -17.05 -4.98
CA ASP A 73 -12.83 -18.09 -3.96
C ASP A 73 -13.92 -18.09 -2.88
N PHE A 74 -14.53 -16.93 -2.62
CA PHE A 74 -15.71 -16.80 -1.75
C PHE A 74 -17.06 -17.00 -2.46
N ASP A 75 -17.07 -17.42 -3.73
CA ASP A 75 -18.28 -17.60 -4.54
C ASP A 75 -19.19 -16.35 -4.59
N LEU A 76 -18.59 -15.15 -4.60
CA LEU A 76 -19.33 -13.87 -4.55
C LEU A 76 -19.75 -13.33 -5.92
N LEU A 77 -19.27 -13.94 -7.00
CA LEU A 77 -19.49 -13.53 -8.38
C LEU A 77 -19.99 -14.70 -9.23
N GLU A 78 -20.94 -14.44 -10.12
CA GLU A 78 -21.35 -15.45 -11.10
C GLU A 78 -20.24 -15.70 -12.14
N ASP A 79 -20.18 -16.90 -12.72
CA ASP A 79 -19.16 -17.29 -13.72
C ASP A 79 -18.98 -16.29 -14.86
N GLU A 80 -20.10 -15.75 -15.38
CA GLU A 80 -20.08 -14.78 -16.48
C GLU A 80 -19.56 -13.40 -16.02
N GLU A 81 -19.82 -13.01 -14.77
CA GLU A 81 -19.28 -11.79 -14.18
C GLU A 81 -17.78 -11.91 -13.96
N SER A 82 -17.33 -13.03 -13.39
CA SER A 82 -15.92 -13.35 -13.18
C SER A 82 -15.13 -13.30 -14.49
N LYS A 83 -15.62 -13.98 -15.54
CA LYS A 83 -15.01 -13.92 -16.88
C LYS A 83 -14.97 -12.50 -17.45
N ARG A 84 -16.03 -11.71 -17.25
CA ARG A 84 -16.09 -10.32 -17.71
C ARG A 84 -15.05 -9.46 -16.99
N PHE A 85 -14.92 -9.57 -15.67
CA PHE A 85 -13.91 -8.82 -14.91
C PHE A 85 -12.49 -9.24 -15.30
N GLN A 86 -12.21 -10.54 -15.42
CA GLN A 86 -10.92 -11.03 -15.89
C GLN A 86 -10.59 -10.46 -17.28
N LYS A 87 -11.52 -10.52 -18.23
CA LYS A 87 -11.32 -9.95 -19.56
C LYS A 87 -11.02 -8.45 -19.51
N CYS A 88 -11.74 -7.68 -18.71
CA CYS A 88 -11.51 -6.26 -18.53
C CYS A 88 -10.12 -5.94 -17.94
N LEU A 89 -9.63 -6.75 -17.00
CA LEU A 89 -8.27 -6.62 -16.44
C LEU A 89 -7.18 -6.98 -17.46
N HIS A 90 -7.40 -8.01 -18.28
CA HIS A 90 -6.44 -8.43 -19.30
C HIS A 90 -6.34 -7.43 -20.45
N GLU A 91 -7.45 -6.82 -20.85
CA GLU A 91 -7.50 -5.82 -21.93
C GLU A 91 -6.99 -4.42 -21.49
N ASP A 92 -6.41 -4.29 -20.28
CA ASP A 92 -5.93 -3.03 -19.71
C ASP A 92 -6.96 -1.88 -19.83
N LYS A 93 -8.25 -2.22 -19.66
CA LYS A 93 -9.30 -1.20 -19.56
C LYS A 93 -9.04 -0.32 -18.34
N ASN A 94 -9.69 0.85 -18.32
CA ASN A 94 -9.54 1.80 -17.22
C ASN A 94 -9.75 1.12 -15.85
N LEU A 95 -8.64 0.91 -15.13
CA LEU A 95 -8.61 0.18 -13.85
C LEU A 95 -9.52 0.83 -12.80
N VAL A 96 -9.74 2.13 -12.88
CA VAL A 96 -10.64 2.86 -11.97
C VAL A 96 -12.08 2.38 -12.17
N HIS A 97 -12.52 2.18 -13.41
CA HIS A 97 -13.87 1.67 -13.69
C HIS A 97 -14.00 0.21 -13.26
N VAL A 98 -12.98 -0.61 -13.52
CA VAL A 98 -12.99 -2.03 -13.10
C VAL A 98 -13.05 -2.14 -11.58
N ALA A 99 -12.21 -1.39 -10.86
CA ALA A 99 -12.21 -1.34 -9.40
C ALA A 99 -13.56 -0.87 -8.86
N HIS A 100 -14.10 0.22 -9.42
CA HIS A 100 -15.39 0.76 -9.00
C HIS A 100 -16.53 -0.25 -9.16
N ASP A 101 -16.63 -0.90 -10.32
CA ASP A 101 -17.68 -1.89 -10.59
C ASP A 101 -17.54 -3.12 -9.69
N LEU A 102 -16.31 -3.59 -9.45
CA LEU A 102 -16.04 -4.68 -8.52
C LEU A 102 -16.44 -4.30 -7.09
N ILE A 103 -16.05 -3.11 -6.60
CA ILE A 103 -16.44 -2.62 -5.27
C ILE A 103 -17.96 -2.52 -5.15
N GLN A 104 -18.66 -2.04 -6.17
CA GLN A 104 -20.13 -1.97 -6.13
C GLN A 104 -20.77 -3.35 -6.01
N LYS A 105 -20.18 -4.38 -6.63
CA LYS A 105 -20.63 -5.76 -6.51
C LYS A 105 -20.36 -6.35 -5.13
N LEU A 106 -19.16 -6.12 -4.60
CA LEU A 106 -18.73 -6.61 -3.28
C LEU A 106 -19.27 -5.77 -2.11
N SER A 107 -19.87 -4.62 -2.36
CA SER A 107 -20.48 -3.76 -1.33
C SER A 107 -21.80 -3.16 -1.81
N PRO A 108 -22.86 -3.99 -2.00
CA PRO A 108 -24.15 -3.50 -2.45
C PRO A 108 -24.75 -2.54 -1.43
N ARG A 109 -25.19 -1.36 -1.87
CA ARG A 109 -25.78 -0.31 -1.00
C ARG A 109 -27.15 -0.68 -0.39
N THR A 110 -27.60 -1.93 -0.51
CA THR A 110 -28.99 -2.33 -0.25
C THR A 110 -29.21 -3.11 1.05
N SER A 111 -28.19 -3.44 1.85
CA SER A 111 -28.42 -3.98 3.21
C SER A 111 -27.19 -3.87 4.11
N ASN A 112 -27.40 -3.53 5.40
CA ASN A 112 -26.34 -3.43 6.41
C ASN A 112 -25.55 -4.74 6.63
N VAL A 113 -26.09 -5.89 6.21
CA VAL A 113 -25.48 -7.23 6.40
C VAL A 113 -24.55 -7.64 5.23
N ARG A 114 -24.64 -7.00 4.05
CA ARG A 114 -23.76 -7.28 2.89
C ARG A 114 -22.60 -6.30 2.70
N SER A 115 -22.41 -5.37 3.63
CA SER A 115 -21.36 -4.34 3.55
C SER A 115 -19.95 -4.87 3.88
N THR A 116 -19.80 -6.15 4.25
CA THR A 116 -18.53 -6.73 4.71
C THR A 116 -17.76 -7.47 3.63
N PHE A 117 -18.39 -7.99 2.57
CA PHE A 117 -17.70 -8.87 1.61
C PHE A 117 -16.45 -8.25 0.99
N PHE A 118 -16.51 -6.96 0.63
CA PHE A 118 -15.32 -6.26 0.14
C PHE A 118 -14.19 -6.22 1.18
N LYS A 119 -14.53 -5.99 2.45
CA LYS A 119 -13.59 -6.00 3.57
C LYS A 119 -13.04 -7.41 3.81
N ASP A 120 -13.88 -8.43 3.70
CA ASP A 120 -13.49 -9.84 3.84
C ASP A 120 -12.52 -10.23 2.72
N CYS A 121 -12.77 -9.83 1.47
CA CYS A 121 -11.83 -9.98 0.36
C CYS A 121 -10.50 -9.24 0.61
N LEU A 122 -10.54 -8.02 1.19
CA LEU A 122 -9.30 -7.30 1.52
C LEU A 122 -8.49 -8.01 2.60
N TYR A 123 -9.15 -8.59 3.61
CA TYR A 123 -8.46 -9.39 4.62
C TYR A 123 -7.84 -10.64 4.01
N GLU A 124 -8.53 -11.34 3.11
CA GLU A 124 -7.98 -12.49 2.39
C GLU A 124 -6.75 -12.09 1.56
N VAL A 125 -6.84 -11.00 0.79
CA VAL A 125 -5.72 -10.53 -0.06
C VAL A 125 -4.48 -10.17 0.76
N PHE A 126 -4.67 -9.66 1.98
CA PHE A 126 -3.60 -9.28 2.88
C PHE A 126 -3.34 -10.30 3.98
N ASP A 127 -3.93 -11.49 3.88
CA ASP A 127 -3.64 -12.57 4.79
C ASP A 127 -2.22 -13.10 4.54
N ASP A 128 -1.59 -13.54 5.63
CA ASP A 128 -0.25 -14.09 5.61
C ASP A 128 0.79 -13.17 4.94
N LEU A 129 0.63 -11.85 5.01
CA LEU A 129 1.68 -10.92 4.57
C LEU A 129 2.95 -11.05 5.42
N GLU A 130 2.82 -11.50 6.66
CA GLU A 130 3.93 -11.70 7.58
C GLU A 130 4.96 -12.71 7.06
N SER A 131 4.52 -13.84 6.49
CA SER A 131 5.43 -14.84 5.91
C SER A 131 6.19 -14.31 4.69
N LYS A 132 5.68 -13.23 4.07
CA LYS A 132 6.19 -12.62 2.82
C LYS A 132 7.08 -11.40 3.07
N MET A 133 7.37 -11.08 4.33
CA MET A 133 8.20 -9.94 4.71
C MET A 133 9.68 -10.15 4.36
N GLU A 134 10.28 -9.18 3.68
CA GLU A 134 11.73 -9.13 3.46
C GLU A 134 12.47 -8.50 4.65
N ASP A 135 13.76 -8.80 4.81
CA ASP A 135 14.57 -8.28 5.92
C ASP A 135 14.69 -6.74 5.90
N SER A 136 14.77 -6.14 4.72
CA SER A 136 14.70 -4.68 4.51
C SER A 136 13.37 -4.11 5.01
N GLY A 137 12.28 -4.83 4.78
CA GLY A 137 10.94 -4.54 5.29
C GLY A 137 10.86 -4.56 6.81
N LYS A 138 11.42 -5.60 7.43
CA LYS A 138 11.51 -5.71 8.89
C LYS A 138 12.27 -4.54 9.51
N GLN A 139 13.37 -4.11 8.89
CA GLN A 139 14.12 -2.92 9.35
C GLN A 139 13.30 -1.63 9.27
N LEU A 140 12.45 -1.50 8.25
CA LEU A 140 11.53 -0.37 8.14
C LEU A 140 10.51 -0.37 9.28
N LEU A 141 9.87 -1.51 9.55
CA LEU A 141 8.93 -1.62 10.68
C LEU A 141 9.63 -1.38 12.02
N GLN A 142 10.85 -1.90 12.20
CA GLN A 142 11.64 -1.62 13.40
C GLN A 142 11.89 -0.12 13.60
N SER A 143 12.14 0.61 12.52
CA SER A 143 12.33 2.06 12.57
C SER A 143 11.03 2.79 12.97
N VAL A 144 9.89 2.31 12.49
CA VAL A 144 8.57 2.82 12.90
C VAL A 144 8.32 2.55 14.38
N LEU A 145 8.55 1.32 14.85
CA LEU A 145 8.42 0.96 16.26
C LEU A 145 9.32 1.81 17.15
N HIS A 146 10.56 2.05 16.74
CA HIS A 146 11.47 2.89 17.51
C HIS A 146 10.97 4.34 17.63
N LEU A 147 10.37 4.89 16.58
CA LEU A 147 9.76 6.22 16.64
C LEU A 147 8.56 6.24 17.61
N MET A 148 7.72 5.21 17.59
CA MET A 148 6.59 5.05 18.50
C MET A 148 7.04 4.97 19.97
N GLU A 149 8.07 4.18 20.26
CA GLU A 149 8.65 4.07 21.60
C GLU A 149 9.17 5.41 22.14
N ASN A 150 9.62 6.28 21.24
CA ASN A 150 10.06 7.64 21.57
C ASN A 150 8.92 8.67 21.58
N GLY A 151 7.67 8.23 21.47
CA GLY A 151 6.46 9.01 21.63
C GLY A 151 5.82 9.53 20.34
N ALA A 152 6.28 9.09 19.16
CA ALA A 152 5.61 9.45 17.91
C ALA A 152 4.23 8.77 17.83
N LEU A 153 3.21 9.52 17.43
CA LEU A 153 1.90 8.95 17.13
C LEU A 153 1.93 8.34 15.73
N VAL A 154 1.49 7.09 15.59
CA VAL A 154 1.35 6.42 14.29
C VAL A 154 -0.12 6.26 13.96
N LEU A 155 -0.51 6.74 12.78
CA LEU A 155 -1.83 6.56 12.20
C LEU A 155 -1.68 5.68 10.97
N THR A 156 -2.50 4.63 10.86
CA THR A 156 -2.50 3.74 9.69
C THR A 156 -3.85 3.79 9.00
N THR A 157 -3.84 3.73 7.67
CA THR A 157 -5.04 3.51 6.86
C THR A 157 -5.05 2.12 6.21
N ASN A 158 -4.19 1.22 6.67
CA ASN A 158 -4.02 -0.10 6.08
C ASN A 158 -5.05 -1.10 6.58
N PHE A 159 -5.35 -2.09 5.74
CA PHE A 159 -6.16 -3.25 6.11
C PHE A 159 -5.33 -4.41 6.68
N ASP A 160 -4.01 -4.41 6.44
CA ASP A 160 -3.08 -5.34 7.06
C ASP A 160 -2.72 -4.96 8.50
N ASN A 161 -2.19 -5.93 9.25
CA ASN A 161 -1.77 -5.81 10.64
C ASN A 161 -0.25 -6.02 10.82
N LEU A 162 0.55 -5.76 9.77
CA LEU A 162 1.99 -6.08 9.75
C LEU A 162 2.78 -5.42 10.88
N LEU A 163 2.45 -4.16 11.22
CA LEU A 163 3.13 -3.44 12.29
C LEU A 163 2.86 -4.08 13.66
N GLU A 164 1.61 -4.52 13.89
CA GLU A 164 1.17 -5.17 15.12
C GLU A 164 1.80 -6.56 15.26
N LEU A 165 1.74 -7.38 14.20
CA LEU A 165 2.38 -8.71 14.16
C LEU A 165 3.89 -8.62 14.39
N TYR A 166 4.56 -7.72 13.68
CA TYR A 166 5.99 -7.50 13.86
C TYR A 166 6.35 -7.04 15.28
N ALA A 167 5.54 -6.16 15.87
CA ALA A 167 5.74 -5.72 17.26
C ALA A 167 5.57 -6.88 18.25
N ALA A 168 4.55 -7.72 18.08
CA ALA A 168 4.32 -8.89 18.92
C ALA A 168 5.51 -9.85 18.87
N HIS A 169 6.10 -10.07 17.70
CA HIS A 169 7.35 -10.85 17.55
C HIS A 169 8.56 -10.23 18.24
N GLN A 170 8.58 -8.92 18.46
CA GLN A 170 9.58 -8.23 19.28
C GLN A 170 9.22 -8.20 20.77
N GLY A 171 8.15 -8.90 21.19
CA GLY A 171 7.65 -8.90 22.56
C GLY A 171 6.97 -7.59 22.97
N LYS A 172 6.53 -6.79 22.01
CA LYS A 172 5.85 -5.51 22.23
C LYS A 172 4.36 -5.67 21.95
N HIS A 173 3.53 -5.28 22.89
CA HIS A 173 2.08 -5.23 22.70
C HIS A 173 1.69 -3.85 22.17
N LEU A 174 1.18 -3.79 20.94
CA LEU A 174 0.56 -2.59 20.40
C LEU A 174 -0.95 -2.67 20.56
N GLU A 175 -1.56 -1.55 20.93
CA GLU A 175 -3.00 -1.39 20.94
C GLU A 175 -3.40 -0.48 19.78
N SER A 176 -4.24 -1.00 18.88
CA SER A 176 -4.78 -0.26 17.75
C SER A 176 -6.11 0.36 18.12
N LEU A 177 -6.22 1.68 17.96
CA LEU A 177 -7.46 2.41 18.21
C LEU A 177 -8.16 2.68 16.87
N ASP A 178 -9.35 2.11 16.69
CA ASP A 178 -10.19 2.41 15.54
C ASP A 178 -10.82 3.79 15.71
N LEU A 179 -10.28 4.76 14.97
CA LEU A 179 -10.76 6.15 15.01
C LEU A 179 -12.13 6.34 14.36
N THR A 180 -12.69 5.30 13.71
CA THR A 180 -14.05 5.33 13.16
C THR A 180 -15.10 4.91 14.19
N ASP A 181 -14.69 4.29 15.30
CA ASP A 181 -15.57 3.94 16.41
C ASP A 181 -15.73 5.13 17.36
N GLU A 182 -16.79 5.92 17.15
CA GLU A 182 -17.13 7.10 17.98
C GLU A 182 -17.30 6.77 19.48
N LYS A 183 -17.44 5.49 19.86
CA LYS A 183 -17.52 5.11 21.28
C LYS A 183 -16.15 4.95 21.95
N LYS A 184 -15.09 4.82 21.15
CA LYS A 184 -13.71 4.62 21.62
C LYS A 184 -12.83 5.86 21.49
N VAL A 185 -13.32 6.90 20.81
CA VAL A 185 -12.65 8.21 20.63
C VAL A 185 -13.34 9.26 21.49
#